data_AF-A0A3M1RH46-F1
#
_entry.id   AF-A0A3M1RH46-F1
#
_cell.length_a   1.000
_cell.length_b   1.000
_cell.length_c   1.000
_cell.angle_alpha   90.00
_cell.angle_beta   90.00
_cell.angle_gamma   90.00
#
_symmetry.space_group_name_H-M   'P 1'
#
loop_
_entity.id
_entity.type
_entity.pdbx_description
1 polymer ?
#
loop_
_entity_poly.entity_id
_entity_poly.type
_entity_poly.pdbx_seq_one_letter_code
_entity_poly.pdbx_strand_id
1 'polypeptide(L)'
;PELRLRTPRPQHWFPVAVGRSDCYVAMIVNSNTNKVGCELYIPHSKELYHTLHAQKAEIEKALDIAEPLDWQELPRKKASRIRVQKDFRFDDATTWETAFKWLIEMTIRFKHVFGKNWSAPPQPTSEGS
;
A
#
# COMPACT_ATOMS: atom_id res chain seq x y z
N PRO A 1 0.13 15.43 -5.33
CA PRO A 1 1.56 15.49 -4.94
C PRO A 1 2.44 14.88 -6.03
N GLU A 2 3.60 15.48 -6.31
CA GLU A 2 4.53 15.03 -7.37
C GLU A 2 5.13 13.64 -7.04
N LEU A 3 5.21 12.76 -8.03
CA LEU A 3 5.77 11.40 -7.89
C LEU A 3 7.29 11.44 -8.13
N ARG A 4 8.09 11.26 -7.08
CA ARG A 4 9.54 11.06 -7.21
C ARG A 4 9.82 9.58 -7.45
N LEU A 5 10.27 9.26 -8.66
CA LEU A 5 10.55 7.91 -9.13
C LEU A 5 12.05 7.58 -9.01
N ARG A 6 12.39 6.33 -8.68
CA ARG A 6 13.77 5.80 -8.72
C ARG A 6 14.06 5.14 -10.07
N THR A 7 15.32 4.90 -10.41
CA THR A 7 15.67 4.15 -11.62
C THR A 7 15.15 2.70 -11.53
N PRO A 8 14.37 2.21 -12.50
CA PRO A 8 13.86 0.84 -12.51
C PRO A 8 15.02 -0.16 -12.68
N ARG A 9 14.96 -1.28 -11.96
CA ARG A 9 15.86 -2.44 -12.07
C ARG A 9 15.02 -3.69 -12.38
N PRO A 10 15.60 -4.80 -12.89
CA PRO A 10 14.85 -6.04 -13.15
C PRO A 10 14.40 -6.70 -11.83
N GLN A 11 13.33 -6.16 -11.25
CA GLN A 11 12.64 -6.59 -10.04
C GLN A 11 11.13 -6.44 -10.28
N HIS A 12 10.33 -7.25 -9.60
CA HIS A 12 8.87 -7.19 -9.71
C HIS A 12 8.24 -6.06 -8.86
N TRP A 13 9.04 -5.20 -8.23
CA TRP A 13 8.59 -4.11 -7.37
C TRP A 13 9.27 -2.78 -7.70
N PHE A 14 8.51 -1.68 -7.65
CA PHE A 14 9.04 -0.32 -7.81
C PHE A 14 8.64 0.58 -6.62
N PRO A 15 9.59 1.06 -5.79
CA PRO A 15 9.28 1.80 -4.57
C PRO A 15 9.04 3.30 -4.79
N VAL A 16 8.03 3.84 -4.11
CA VAL A 16 7.67 5.26 -3.99
C VAL A 16 7.65 5.64 -2.51
N ALA A 17 8.40 6.68 -2.15
CA ALA A 17 8.47 7.17 -0.77
C ALA A 17 7.16 7.87 -0.35
N VAL A 18 6.75 7.62 0.90
CA VAL A 18 5.52 8.18 1.49
C VAL A 18 5.80 9.14 2.67
N GLY A 19 7.02 9.66 2.77
CA GLY A 19 7.39 10.65 3.81
C GLY A 19 7.87 10.06 5.13
N ARG A 20 7.98 8.74 5.22
CA ARG A 20 8.55 7.98 6.35
C ARG A 20 9.53 6.93 5.85
N SER A 21 10.50 6.55 6.68
CA SER A 21 11.62 5.65 6.29
C SER A 21 11.35 4.17 6.58
N ASP A 22 10.35 3.87 7.41
CA ASP A 22 10.01 2.53 7.87
C ASP A 22 8.95 1.83 6.99
N CYS A 23 8.47 2.47 5.93
CA CYS A 23 7.65 1.86 4.88
C CYS A 23 7.77 2.58 3.53
N TYR A 24 7.30 1.93 2.47
CA TYR A 24 7.24 2.51 1.12
C TYR A 24 6.07 1.91 0.32
N VAL A 25 5.60 2.64 -0.68
CA VAL A 25 4.62 2.11 -1.64
C VAL A 25 5.35 1.38 -2.74
N ALA A 26 4.92 0.19 -3.12
CA ALA A 26 5.47 -0.59 -4.21
C ALA A 26 4.41 -0.91 -5.26
N MET A 27 4.77 -0.75 -6.52
CA MET A 27 3.99 -1.22 -7.66
C MET A 27 4.42 -2.64 -8.03
N ILE A 28 3.48 -3.56 -8.18
CA ILE A 28 3.70 -4.98 -8.43
C ILE A 28 3.03 -5.40 -9.73
N VAL A 29 3.78 -6.09 -10.59
CA VAL A 29 3.23 -6.81 -11.75
C VAL A 29 3.59 -8.27 -11.60
N ASN A 30 2.58 -9.15 -11.60
CA ASN A 30 2.76 -10.59 -11.50
C ASN A 30 2.14 -11.27 -12.72
N SER A 31 2.98 -11.66 -13.67
CA SER A 31 2.61 -12.36 -14.91
C SER A 31 2.12 -13.78 -14.66
N ASN A 32 2.60 -14.44 -13.60
CA ASN A 32 2.18 -15.81 -13.28
C ASN A 32 0.75 -15.86 -12.77
N THR A 33 0.30 -14.80 -12.10
CA THR A 33 -1.07 -14.70 -11.57
C THR A 33 -1.96 -13.76 -12.38
N ASN A 34 -1.45 -13.13 -13.45
CA ASN A 34 -2.18 -12.12 -14.22
C ASN A 34 -2.78 -11.01 -13.32
N LYS A 35 -1.95 -10.50 -12.40
CA LYS A 35 -2.34 -9.44 -11.45
C LYS A 35 -1.37 -8.27 -11.45
N VAL A 36 -1.93 -7.08 -11.39
CA VAL A 36 -1.25 -5.81 -11.10
C VAL A 36 -1.67 -5.37 -9.69
N GLY A 37 -0.78 -4.73 -8.94
CA GLY A 37 -1.09 -4.33 -7.57
C GLY A 37 -0.25 -3.19 -7.04
N CYS A 38 -0.81 -2.49 -6.06
CA CYS A 38 -0.14 -1.45 -5.30
C CYS A 38 -0.12 -1.89 -3.83
N GLU A 39 1.05 -1.82 -3.18
CA GLU A 39 1.18 -2.23 -1.78
C GLU A 39 1.95 -1.20 -0.96
N LEU A 40 1.50 -0.95 0.27
CA LEU A 40 2.35 -0.38 1.30
C LEU A 40 3.16 -1.53 1.92
N TYR A 41 4.46 -1.52 1.71
CA TYR A 41 5.38 -2.51 2.26
C TYR A 41 6.08 -1.94 3.50
N ILE A 42 6.04 -2.69 4.61
CA ILE A 42 6.61 -2.29 5.90
C ILE A 42 7.67 -3.34 6.27
N PRO A 43 8.97 -3.09 6.06
CA PRO A 43 9.99 -4.13 6.19
C PRO A 43 10.19 -4.67 7.62
N HIS A 44 10.09 -3.80 8.63
CA HIS A 44 10.61 -4.08 9.98
C HIS A 44 9.76 -3.54 11.14
N SER A 45 8.57 -2.97 10.89
CA SER A 45 7.73 -2.37 11.93
C SER A 45 6.34 -3.02 12.01
N LYS A 46 6.19 -4.01 12.90
CA LYS A 46 4.87 -4.59 13.21
C LYS A 46 3.98 -3.59 13.94
N GLU A 47 4.56 -2.78 14.80
CA GLU A 47 3.88 -1.69 15.50
C GLU A 47 3.16 -0.78 14.51
N LEU A 48 3.86 -0.31 13.45
CA LEU A 48 3.23 0.48 12.39
C LEU A 48 2.04 -0.25 11.75
N TYR A 49 2.21 -1.53 11.42
CA TYR A 49 1.11 -2.28 10.83
C TYR A 49 -0.11 -2.31 11.76
N HIS A 50 0.07 -2.54 13.06
CA HIS A 50 -1.02 -2.52 14.02
C HIS A 50 -1.64 -1.14 14.19
N THR A 51 -0.84 -0.07 14.19
CA THR A 51 -1.35 1.32 14.23
C THR A 51 -2.23 1.63 13.01
N LEU A 52 -1.83 1.18 11.83
CA LEU A 52 -2.63 1.34 10.60
C LEU A 52 -3.87 0.43 10.64
N HIS A 53 -3.71 -0.81 11.08
CA HIS A 53 -4.81 -1.78 11.14
C HIS A 53 -5.89 -1.36 12.15
N ALA A 54 -5.52 -0.69 13.25
CA ALA A 54 -6.46 -0.11 14.19
C ALA A 54 -7.33 1.00 13.57
N GLN A 55 -6.91 1.59 12.45
CA GLN A 55 -7.58 2.65 11.71
C GLN A 55 -8.02 2.16 10.31
N LYS A 56 -8.22 0.85 10.16
CA LYS A 56 -8.52 0.20 8.89
C LYS A 56 -9.72 0.82 8.19
N ALA A 57 -10.81 1.06 8.93
CA ALA A 57 -12.05 1.59 8.35
C ALA A 57 -11.85 3.03 7.82
N GLU A 58 -11.15 3.87 8.57
CA GLU A 58 -10.82 5.24 8.18
C GLU A 58 -9.88 5.27 6.98
N ILE A 59 -8.90 4.37 6.93
CA ILE A 59 -7.94 4.25 5.81
C ILE A 59 -8.65 3.77 4.55
N GLU A 60 -9.47 2.71 4.64
CA GLU A 60 -10.24 2.19 3.50
C GLU A 60 -11.22 3.25 2.97
N LYS A 61 -11.89 3.98 3.86
CA LYS A 61 -12.74 5.12 3.48
C LYS A 61 -11.95 6.26 2.83
N ALA A 62 -10.76 6.58 3.33
CA ALA A 62 -9.93 7.65 2.80
C ALA A 62 -9.29 7.30 1.45
N LEU A 63 -9.03 6.02 1.19
CA LEU A 63 -8.57 5.54 -0.11
C LEU A 63 -9.66 5.66 -1.17
N ASP A 64 -10.91 5.38 -0.79
CA ASP A 64 -12.09 5.46 -1.63
C ASP A 64 -11.87 4.71 -2.96
N ILE A 65 -11.65 3.41 -2.83
CA ILE A 65 -11.34 2.48 -3.93
C ILE A 65 -12.35 1.34 -3.97
N ALA A 66 -12.61 0.80 -5.16
CA ALA A 66 -13.56 -0.28 -5.35
C ALA A 66 -13.00 -1.65 -4.92
N GLU A 67 -11.70 -1.86 -5.15
CA GLU A 67 -11.04 -3.11 -4.80
C GLU A 67 -10.74 -3.20 -3.29
N PRO A 68 -11.00 -4.34 -2.64
CA PRO A 68 -10.74 -4.51 -1.22
C PRO A 68 -9.24 -4.49 -0.92
N LEU A 69 -8.87 -3.95 0.24
CA LEU A 69 -7.51 -4.06 0.75
C LEU A 69 -7.28 -5.43 1.40
N ASP A 70 -6.13 -6.00 1.08
CA ASP A 70 -5.59 -7.19 1.68
C ASP A 70 -4.52 -6.80 2.71
N TRP A 71 -4.90 -6.90 3.98
CA TRP A 71 -4.08 -6.56 5.13
C TRP A 71 -3.33 -7.79 5.60
N GLN A 72 -2.00 -7.77 5.46
CA GLN A 72 -1.15 -8.91 5.76
C GLN A 72 -0.08 -8.57 6.78
N GLU A 73 -0.31 -9.00 8.01
CA GLU A 73 0.70 -8.89 9.05
C GLU A 73 1.92 -9.73 8.72
N LEU A 74 1.77 -10.95 8.17
CA LEU A 74 2.84 -11.93 7.92
C LEU A 74 3.57 -12.33 9.23
N PRO A 75 2.95 -13.12 10.11
CA PRO A 75 3.48 -13.40 11.46
C PRO A 75 4.83 -14.13 11.46
N ARG A 76 5.14 -14.88 10.40
CA ARG A 76 6.43 -15.59 10.24
C ARG A 76 7.55 -14.72 9.66
N LYS A 77 7.30 -13.43 9.40
CA LYS A 77 8.27 -12.48 8.80
C LYS A 77 8.35 -11.22 9.64
N LYS A 78 9.48 -10.52 9.58
CA LYS A 78 9.60 -9.16 10.15
C LYS A 78 8.70 -8.16 9.40
N ALA A 79 8.60 -8.35 8.09
CA ALA A 79 7.81 -7.48 7.23
C ALA A 79 6.31 -7.71 7.38
N SER A 80 5.53 -6.70 7.05
CA SER A 80 4.08 -6.72 6.87
C SER A 80 3.73 -5.88 5.63
N ARG A 81 2.50 -5.99 5.14
CA ARG A 81 2.03 -5.21 4.00
C ARG A 81 0.52 -4.99 3.99
N ILE A 82 0.11 -3.94 3.29
CA ILE A 82 -1.29 -3.64 2.96
C ILE A 82 -1.33 -3.50 1.45
N ARG A 83 -2.15 -4.27 0.74
CA ARG A 83 -2.11 -4.27 -0.72
C ARG A 83 -3.50 -4.24 -1.35
N VAL A 84 -3.56 -3.66 -2.54
CA VAL A 84 -4.69 -3.78 -3.45
C VAL A 84 -4.20 -4.45 -4.73
N GLN A 85 -5.02 -5.32 -5.31
CA GLN A 85 -4.70 -6.00 -6.56
C GLN A 85 -5.88 -5.96 -7.52
N LYS A 86 -5.57 -5.92 -8.80
CA LYS A 86 -6.53 -5.99 -9.90
C LYS A 86 -6.03 -7.00 -10.94
N ASP A 87 -6.98 -7.73 -11.51
CA ASP A 87 -6.68 -8.66 -12.60
C ASP A 87 -6.38 -7.90 -13.89
N PHE A 88 -5.41 -8.39 -14.66
CA PHE A 88 -5.08 -7.89 -16.00
C PHE A 88 -4.49 -9.03 -16.83
N ARG A 89 -4.43 -8.87 -18.15
CA ARG A 89 -3.85 -9.90 -19.01
C ARG A 89 -2.44 -9.51 -19.43
N PHE A 90 -1.45 -10.20 -18.90
CA PHE A 90 -0.06 -9.89 -19.25
C PHE A 90 0.27 -10.23 -20.71
N ASP A 91 -0.32 -11.31 -21.23
CA ASP A 91 -0.15 -11.79 -22.60
C ASP A 91 -0.88 -10.95 -23.65
N ASP A 92 -1.72 -10.01 -23.22
CA ASP A 92 -2.52 -9.14 -24.07
C ASP A 92 -2.17 -7.66 -23.82
N ALA A 93 -1.32 -7.13 -24.71
CA ALA A 93 -0.82 -5.76 -24.66
C ALA A 93 -1.95 -4.71 -24.69
N THR A 94 -3.14 -5.04 -25.19
CA THR A 94 -4.29 -4.10 -25.20
C THR A 94 -4.79 -3.79 -23.79
N THR A 95 -4.52 -4.65 -22.81
CA THR A 95 -4.94 -4.44 -21.41
C THR A 95 -3.93 -3.63 -20.60
N TRP A 96 -2.71 -3.45 -21.12
CA TRP A 96 -1.60 -2.86 -20.38
C TRP A 96 -1.85 -1.40 -20.02
N GLU A 97 -2.35 -0.60 -20.96
CA GLU A 97 -2.59 0.82 -20.71
C GLU A 97 -3.57 1.02 -19.54
N THR A 98 -4.66 0.25 -19.52
CA THR A 98 -5.65 0.25 -18.44
C THR A 98 -5.03 -0.19 -17.11
N ALA A 99 -4.21 -1.25 -17.11
CA ALA A 99 -3.52 -1.74 -15.93
C ALA A 99 -2.53 -0.69 -15.37
N PHE A 100 -1.73 -0.05 -16.23
CA PHE A 100 -0.77 0.97 -15.82
C PHE A 100 -1.46 2.25 -15.32
N LYS A 101 -2.54 2.69 -15.97
CA LYS A 101 -3.34 3.83 -15.49
C LYS A 101 -3.89 3.57 -14.09
N TRP A 102 -4.50 2.40 -13.88
CA TRP A 102 -4.98 2.00 -12.56
C TRP A 102 -3.85 1.96 -11.52
N LEU A 103 -2.68 1.42 -11.88
CA LEU A 103 -1.52 1.32 -10.98
C LEU A 103 -0.98 2.69 -10.56
N ILE A 104 -0.91 3.65 -11.49
CA ILE A 104 -0.52 5.04 -11.21
C ILE A 104 -1.54 5.69 -10.26
N GLU A 105 -2.83 5.52 -10.54
CA GLU A 105 -3.89 6.06 -9.68
C GLU A 105 -3.80 5.51 -8.26
N MET A 106 -3.67 4.19 -8.10
CA MET A 106 -3.53 3.54 -6.80
C MET A 106 -2.28 4.01 -6.08
N THR A 107 -1.16 4.19 -6.79
CA THR A 107 0.09 4.69 -6.22
C THR A 107 -0.07 6.12 -5.67
N ILE A 108 -0.76 7.00 -6.41
CA ILE A 108 -1.04 8.37 -5.97
C ILE A 108 -1.93 8.36 -4.71
N ARG A 109 -3.00 7.55 -4.71
CA ARG A 109 -3.91 7.40 -3.57
C ARG A 109 -3.20 6.85 -2.34
N PHE A 110 -2.44 5.75 -2.49
CA PHE A 110 -1.65 5.17 -1.41
C PHE A 110 -0.64 6.17 -0.85
N LYS A 111 0.10 6.88 -1.72
CA LYS A 111 1.04 7.91 -1.27
C LYS A 111 0.34 9.02 -0.49
N HIS A 112 -0.83 9.46 -0.95
CA HIS A 112 -1.59 10.50 -0.28
C HIS A 112 -2.13 10.03 1.08
N VAL A 113 -2.74 8.85 1.15
CA VAL A 113 -3.37 8.33 2.37
C VAL A 113 -2.31 7.91 3.39
N PHE A 114 -1.34 7.06 3.00
CA PHE A 114 -0.32 6.55 3.93
C PHE A 114 0.79 7.55 4.23
N GLY A 115 0.84 8.69 3.53
CA GLY A 115 1.69 9.83 3.88
C GLY A 115 1.11 10.73 4.98
N LYS A 116 -0.14 10.50 5.40
CA LYS A 116 -0.72 11.18 6.57
C LYS A 116 -0.13 10.61 7.87
N ASN A 117 -0.18 11.41 8.93
CA ASN A 117 0.21 10.94 10.25
C ASN A 117 -0.92 10.09 10.86
N TRP A 118 -0.80 8.77 10.73
CA TRP A 118 -1.66 7.80 11.39
C TRP A 118 -1.04 7.42 12.73
N SER A 119 -1.49 8.05 13.80
CA SER A 119 -1.09 7.72 15.18
C SER A 119 -2.21 6.96 15.87
N ALA A 120 -1.90 6.26 16.96
CA ALA A 120 -2.95 5.70 17.81
C ALA A 120 -3.87 6.84 18.30
N PRO A 121 -5.20 6.63 18.37
CA PRO A 121 -6.07 7.58 19.04
C PRO A 121 -5.61 7.76 20.50
N PRO A 122 -5.72 8.97 21.06
CA PRO A 122 -5.41 9.18 22.47
C PRO A 122 -6.27 8.22 23.30
N GLN A 123 -5.63 7.45 24.18
CA GLN A 123 -6.34 6.64 25.15
C GLN A 123 -7.24 7.58 25.98
N PRO A 124 -8.50 7.22 26.28
CA PRO A 124 -9.28 7.98 27.23
C PRO A 124 -8.47 8.02 28.54
N THR A 125 -8.11 9.22 28.98
CA THR A 125 -7.52 9.43 30.30
C THR A 125 -8.45 8.79 31.30
N SER A 126 -7.97 7.76 32.00
CA SER A 126 -8.61 7.23 33.19
C SER A 126 -8.60 8.34 34.24
N GLU A 127 -9.58 9.24 34.18
CA GLU A 127 -9.88 10.14 35.27
C GLU A 127 -10.48 9.31 36.41
N GLY A 128 -9.64 9.12 37.43
CA GLY A 128 -10.00 9.30 38.84
C GLY A 128 -11.04 8.36 39.42
N SER A 129 -10.56 7.46 40.27
CA SER A 129 -11.32 6.89 41.40
C SER A 129 -11.95 7.96 42.30
#